data_AF-A0A9E5KTJ3-F1
#
_entry.id   AF-A0A9E5KTJ3-F1
#
_cell.length_a   1.000
_cell.length_b   1.000
_cell.length_c   1.000
_cell.angle_alpha   90.00
_cell.angle_beta   90.00
_cell.angle_gamma   90.00
#
_symmetry.space_group_name_H-M   'P 1'
#
loop_
_entity.id
_entity.type
_entity.pdbx_description
1 polymer ?
#
loop_
_entity_poly.entity_id
_entity_poly.type
_entity_poly.pdbx_seq_one_letter_code
_entity_poly.pdbx_strand_id
1 'polypeptide(L)'
;EDPKLAFELDERRKQLMFQDILYNFSFLSTSVVLKDCKIFTNYAVWLFELLCNLMKDLDRVRVMQQMVDHYSILKIFTKELYSDEQASLANSYIEAAIEETKNAVDCFEVSEQFLKGKHAQIRREYLNALLRSDTLRAIRVIENAKSSGISLEEIYEDIIALTMYEVGELWHTNKISVDKEHYCTSTTQMILSRFYPTIFAHLPTQRKVLTCCVGSELHEMGGRMVSDLFEYHGWESIYLGSALPISSLLNAIEEHKPNLIALSVTMPQFLEVCYKATVAIKEKYPQILLAVGGRAFKTSDSIHKRWPVDIYTELATELIKWADEMVPKV
;
A
#
# COMPACT_ATOMS: atom_id res chain seq x y z
N GLU A 1 21.87 -35.32 7.14
CA GLU A 1 20.45 -35.27 6.71
C GLU A 1 19.68 -34.51 7.76
N ASP A 2 18.90 -33.50 7.36
CA ASP A 2 18.01 -32.78 8.28
C ASP A 2 16.78 -33.67 8.53
N PRO A 3 16.57 -34.17 9.77
CA PRO A 3 15.47 -35.09 10.09
C PRO A 3 14.09 -34.46 9.85
N LYS A 4 14.00 -33.13 9.96
CA LYS A 4 12.76 -32.38 9.72
C LYS A 4 12.47 -32.33 8.23
N LEU A 5 13.49 -32.11 7.41
CA LEU A 5 13.39 -32.15 5.95
C LEU A 5 13.01 -33.56 5.45
N ALA A 6 13.56 -34.62 6.05
CA ALA A 6 13.23 -36.00 5.69
C ALA A 6 11.77 -36.38 6.03
N PHE A 7 11.22 -35.82 7.10
CA PHE A 7 9.80 -35.98 7.47
C PHE A 7 8.88 -35.12 6.58
N GLU A 8 9.33 -33.92 6.21
CA GLU A 8 8.59 -33.00 5.33
C GLU A 8 8.69 -33.36 3.84
N LEU A 9 9.67 -34.14 3.40
CA LEU A 9 9.81 -34.63 2.02
C LEU A 9 9.54 -36.13 1.95
N ASP A 10 8.32 -36.54 2.31
CA ASP A 10 7.88 -37.92 2.13
C ASP A 10 7.89 -38.35 0.64
N GLU A 11 7.83 -39.66 0.39
CA GLU A 11 7.88 -40.20 -0.97
C GLU A 11 6.77 -39.66 -1.87
N ARG A 12 5.60 -39.35 -1.30
CA ARG A 12 4.49 -38.75 -2.05
C ARG A 12 4.84 -37.35 -2.53
N ARG A 13 5.43 -36.50 -1.69
CA ARG A 13 5.85 -35.15 -2.08
C ARG A 13 6.97 -35.19 -3.12
N LYS A 14 7.93 -36.11 -3.00
CA LYS A 14 8.95 -36.31 -4.04
C LYS A 14 8.33 -36.68 -5.39
N GLN A 15 7.32 -37.56 -5.40
CA GLN A 15 6.61 -37.92 -6.64
C GLN A 15 5.87 -36.72 -7.26
N LEU A 16 5.20 -35.90 -6.44
CA LEU A 16 4.53 -34.69 -6.91
C LEU A 16 5.53 -33.68 -7.49
N MET A 17 6.64 -33.43 -6.80
CA MET A 17 7.71 -32.55 -7.30
C MET A 17 8.30 -33.07 -8.62
N PHE A 18 8.50 -34.37 -8.75
CA PHE A 18 8.94 -34.98 -10.00
C PHE A 18 7.93 -34.79 -11.12
N GLN A 19 6.64 -34.95 -10.82
CA GLN A 19 5.56 -34.71 -11.78
C GLN A 19 5.51 -33.24 -12.24
N ASP A 20 5.74 -32.28 -11.35
CA ASP A 20 5.81 -30.85 -11.68
C ASP A 20 6.98 -30.54 -12.62
N ILE A 21 8.15 -31.17 -12.40
CA ILE A 21 9.30 -31.06 -13.32
C ILE A 21 8.94 -31.60 -14.71
N LEU A 22 8.25 -32.74 -14.79
CA LEU A 22 7.80 -33.31 -16.07
C LEU A 22 6.82 -32.40 -16.81
N TYR A 23 5.91 -31.73 -16.09
CA TYR A 23 5.02 -30.74 -16.72
C TYR A 23 5.80 -29.58 -17.32
N ASN A 24 6.78 -29.02 -16.60
CA ASN A 24 7.65 -27.96 -17.14
C ASN A 24 8.39 -28.41 -18.41
N PHE A 25 8.94 -29.63 -18.42
CA PHE A 25 9.57 -30.18 -19.62
C PHE A 25 8.60 -30.43 -20.76
N SER A 26 7.36 -30.83 -20.48
CA SER A 26 6.34 -31.06 -21.49
C SER A 26 5.98 -29.77 -22.23
N PHE A 27 5.78 -28.66 -21.50
CA PHE A 27 5.54 -27.34 -22.10
C PHE A 27 6.75 -26.87 -22.91
N LEU A 28 7.97 -27.04 -22.39
CA LEU A 28 9.19 -26.68 -23.10
C LEU A 28 9.35 -27.52 -24.38
N SER A 29 9.14 -28.84 -24.31
CA SER A 29 9.22 -29.76 -25.45
C SER A 29 8.23 -29.37 -26.53
N THR A 30 6.98 -29.07 -26.14
CA THR A 30 5.94 -28.62 -27.05
C THR A 30 6.33 -27.31 -27.75
N SER A 31 6.84 -26.35 -26.98
CA SER A 31 7.34 -25.07 -27.48
C SER A 31 8.48 -25.26 -28.49
N VAL A 32 9.45 -26.13 -28.20
CA VAL A 32 10.59 -26.44 -29.09
C VAL A 32 10.15 -27.18 -30.36
N VAL A 33 9.28 -28.19 -30.24
CA VAL A 33 8.78 -28.95 -31.40
C VAL A 33 7.98 -28.07 -32.36
N LEU A 34 7.13 -27.19 -31.82
CA LEU A 34 6.32 -26.27 -32.61
C LEU A 34 7.04 -24.98 -33.00
N LYS A 35 8.27 -24.78 -32.51
CA LYS A 35 9.08 -23.56 -32.70
C LYS A 35 8.33 -22.28 -32.30
N ASP A 36 7.55 -22.35 -31.22
CA ASP A 36 6.79 -21.22 -30.68
C ASP A 36 7.18 -20.96 -29.22
N CYS A 37 7.99 -19.93 -29.02
CA CYS A 37 8.45 -19.46 -27.71
C CYS A 37 7.29 -19.12 -26.76
N LYS A 38 6.17 -18.59 -27.29
CA LYS A 38 5.06 -18.09 -26.47
C LYS A 38 4.38 -19.18 -25.66
N ILE A 39 4.42 -20.43 -26.14
CA ILE A 39 3.85 -21.57 -25.40
C ILE A 39 4.52 -21.71 -24.03
N PHE A 40 5.86 -21.59 -23.98
CA PHE A 40 6.61 -21.74 -22.74
C PHE A 40 6.60 -20.47 -21.91
N THR A 41 6.72 -19.29 -22.51
CA THR A 41 6.71 -18.03 -21.76
C THR A 41 5.35 -17.74 -21.12
N ASN A 42 4.24 -18.01 -21.82
CA ASN A 42 2.90 -17.86 -21.24
C ASN A 42 2.66 -18.85 -20.09
N TYR A 43 3.14 -20.09 -20.24
CA TYR A 43 3.10 -21.07 -19.16
C TYR A 43 3.94 -20.62 -17.96
N ALA A 44 5.13 -20.05 -18.18
CA ALA A 44 5.97 -19.54 -17.10
C ALA A 44 5.28 -18.43 -16.30
N VAL A 45 4.67 -17.45 -16.97
CA VAL A 45 3.90 -16.39 -16.30
C VAL A 45 2.69 -16.95 -15.57
N TRP A 46 1.96 -17.90 -16.17
CA TRP A 46 0.84 -18.57 -15.51
C TRP A 46 1.26 -19.35 -14.26
N LEU A 47 2.36 -20.12 -14.35
CA LEU A 47 2.91 -20.89 -13.24
C LEU A 47 3.36 -19.96 -12.13
N PHE A 48 3.97 -18.83 -12.48
CA PHE A 48 4.35 -17.80 -11.52
C PHE A 48 3.15 -17.27 -10.74
N GLU A 49 2.08 -16.87 -11.42
CA GLU A 49 0.85 -16.42 -10.76
C GLU A 49 0.23 -17.52 -9.89
N LEU A 50 0.22 -18.77 -10.38
CA LEU A 50 -0.27 -19.90 -9.60
C LEU A 50 0.53 -20.08 -8.31
N LEU A 51 1.86 -20.08 -8.40
CA LEU A 51 2.74 -20.26 -7.25
C LEU A 51 2.63 -19.09 -6.28
N CYS A 52 2.51 -17.86 -6.76
CA CYS A 52 2.23 -16.71 -5.89
C CYS A 52 0.93 -16.88 -5.09
N ASN A 53 -0.10 -17.51 -5.67
CA ASN A 53 -1.37 -17.76 -4.98
C ASN A 53 -1.30 -18.96 -4.00
N LEU A 54 -0.48 -19.98 -4.31
CA LEU A 54 -0.35 -21.18 -3.48
C LEU A 54 0.66 -21.01 -2.33
N MET A 55 1.76 -20.29 -2.57
CA MET A 55 2.88 -20.11 -1.65
C MET A 55 2.74 -18.82 -0.84
N LYS A 56 1.68 -18.73 -0.04
CA LYS A 56 1.31 -17.51 0.72
C LYS A 56 2.38 -17.00 1.69
N ASP A 57 3.31 -17.86 2.08
CA ASP A 57 4.42 -17.51 2.97
C ASP A 57 5.59 -16.83 2.23
N LEU A 58 5.56 -16.78 0.89
CA LEU A 58 6.57 -16.14 0.06
C LEU A 58 5.99 -14.96 -0.69
N ASP A 59 6.77 -13.89 -0.81
CA ASP A 59 6.44 -12.79 -1.72
C ASP A 59 6.73 -13.16 -3.18
N ARG A 60 6.19 -12.36 -4.11
CA ARG A 60 6.36 -12.53 -5.55
C ARG A 60 7.84 -12.56 -5.97
N VAL A 61 8.70 -11.79 -5.29
CA VAL A 61 10.14 -11.74 -5.58
C VAL A 61 10.81 -13.09 -5.26
N ARG A 62 10.50 -13.68 -4.10
CA ARG A 62 11.03 -14.98 -3.70
C ARG A 62 10.49 -16.10 -4.58
N VAL A 63 9.21 -16.08 -4.92
CA VAL A 63 8.61 -17.04 -5.87
C VAL A 63 9.30 -16.93 -7.23
N MET A 64 9.49 -15.71 -7.73
CA MET A 64 10.23 -15.47 -8.98
C MET A 64 11.65 -16.02 -8.89
N GLN A 65 12.38 -15.76 -7.80
CA GLN A 65 13.74 -16.28 -7.65
C GLN A 65 13.78 -17.81 -7.68
N GLN A 66 12.86 -18.48 -7.00
CA GLN A 66 12.76 -19.95 -7.03
C GLN A 66 12.46 -20.49 -8.43
N MET A 67 11.60 -19.80 -9.19
CA MET A 67 11.32 -20.17 -10.57
C MET A 67 12.52 -19.93 -11.49
N VAL A 68 13.23 -18.81 -11.33
CA VAL A 68 14.45 -18.52 -12.09
C VAL A 68 15.54 -19.56 -11.80
N ASP A 69 15.69 -19.96 -10.54
CA ASP A 69 16.61 -21.03 -10.14
C ASP A 69 16.19 -22.37 -10.78
N HIS A 70 14.90 -22.71 -10.76
CA HIS A 70 14.36 -23.88 -11.43
C HIS A 70 14.63 -23.88 -12.94
N TYR A 71 14.37 -22.77 -13.62
CA TYR A 71 14.65 -22.61 -15.05
C TYR A 71 16.15 -22.71 -15.36
N SER A 72 17.00 -22.18 -14.49
CA SER A 72 18.46 -22.30 -14.61
C SER A 72 18.91 -23.76 -14.50
N ILE A 73 18.28 -24.55 -13.62
CA ILE A 73 18.52 -26.00 -13.52
C ILE A 73 18.04 -26.73 -14.78
N LEU A 74 16.84 -26.45 -15.27
CA LEU A 74 16.31 -27.06 -16.51
C LEU A 74 17.24 -26.82 -17.69
N LYS A 75 17.83 -25.62 -17.78
CA LYS A 75 18.79 -25.24 -18.83
C LYS A 75 19.97 -26.21 -18.92
N ILE A 76 20.48 -26.69 -17.77
CA ILE A 76 21.63 -27.61 -17.69
C ILE A 76 21.35 -28.93 -18.43
N PHE A 77 20.12 -29.43 -18.31
CA PHE A 77 19.71 -30.73 -18.87
C PHE A 77 19.24 -30.66 -20.33
N THR A 78 19.17 -29.48 -20.94
CA THR A 78 18.69 -29.33 -22.33
C THR A 78 19.50 -30.15 -23.33
N LYS A 79 20.83 -30.27 -23.14
CA LYS A 79 21.71 -31.05 -24.01
C LYS A 79 21.51 -32.56 -23.91
N GLU A 80 21.00 -33.04 -22.78
CA GLU A 80 20.73 -34.47 -22.58
C GLU A 80 19.37 -34.88 -23.16
N LEU A 81 18.45 -33.92 -23.28
CA LEU A 81 17.06 -34.16 -23.64
C LEU A 81 16.72 -33.84 -25.11
N TYR A 82 17.54 -33.05 -25.78
CA TYR A 82 17.28 -32.54 -27.13
C TYR A 82 18.49 -32.70 -28.05
N SER A 83 18.27 -32.66 -29.37
CA SER A 83 19.37 -32.52 -30.35
C SER A 83 20.03 -31.15 -30.23
N ASP A 84 21.23 -30.95 -30.79
CA ASP A 84 21.97 -29.67 -30.67
C ASP A 84 21.17 -28.44 -31.11
N GLU A 85 20.42 -28.54 -32.23
CA GLU A 85 19.55 -27.46 -32.72
C GLU A 85 18.39 -27.18 -31.74
N GLN A 86 17.73 -28.24 -31.29
CA GLN A 86 16.61 -28.15 -30.35
C GLN A 86 17.06 -27.66 -28.97
N ALA A 87 18.25 -28.04 -28.51
CA ALA A 87 18.83 -27.59 -27.25
C ALA A 87 19.15 -26.10 -27.29
N SER A 88 19.68 -25.58 -28.41
CA SER A 88 19.89 -24.14 -28.60
C SER A 88 18.56 -23.38 -28.53
N LEU A 89 17.52 -23.90 -29.19
CA LEU A 89 16.19 -23.30 -29.16
C LEU A 89 15.57 -23.33 -27.76
N ALA A 90 15.63 -24.48 -27.09
CA ALA A 90 15.16 -24.66 -25.71
C ALA A 90 15.82 -23.66 -24.75
N ASN A 91 17.14 -23.48 -24.86
CA ASN A 91 17.87 -22.51 -24.06
C ASN A 91 17.38 -21.08 -24.28
N SER A 92 17.13 -20.68 -25.53
CA SER A 92 16.59 -19.35 -25.84
C SER A 92 15.18 -19.14 -25.26
N TYR A 93 14.34 -20.18 -25.26
CA TYR A 93 12.99 -20.11 -24.72
C TYR A 93 12.97 -20.07 -23.19
N ILE A 94 13.89 -20.80 -22.54
CA ILE A 94 14.10 -20.71 -21.09
C ILE A 94 14.56 -19.31 -20.69
N GLU A 95 15.49 -18.70 -21.43
CA GLU A 95 15.94 -17.32 -21.17
C GLU A 95 14.80 -16.32 -21.31
N ALA A 96 13.98 -16.45 -22.36
CA ALA A 96 12.79 -15.62 -22.52
C ALA A 96 11.78 -15.80 -21.37
N ALA A 97 11.55 -17.04 -20.93
CA ALA A 97 10.66 -17.33 -19.80
C ALA A 97 11.18 -16.73 -18.48
N ILE A 98 12.49 -16.76 -18.24
CA ILE A 98 13.13 -16.10 -17.08
C ILE A 98 12.84 -14.59 -17.11
N GLU A 99 13.01 -13.95 -18.27
CA GLU A 99 12.80 -12.51 -18.40
C GLU A 99 11.32 -12.13 -18.22
N GLU A 100 10.40 -12.88 -18.85
CA GLU A 100 8.96 -12.67 -18.68
C GLU A 100 8.51 -12.89 -17.23
N THR A 101 9.07 -13.90 -16.53
CA THR A 101 8.78 -14.13 -15.11
C THR A 101 9.29 -12.99 -14.23
N LYS A 102 10.48 -12.45 -14.51
CA LYS A 102 11.01 -11.26 -13.82
C LYS A 102 10.14 -10.03 -14.05
N ASN A 103 9.68 -9.82 -15.29
CA ASN A 103 8.78 -8.72 -15.64
C ASN A 103 7.40 -8.87 -14.97
N ALA A 104 6.92 -10.10 -14.80
CA ALA A 104 5.65 -10.39 -14.14
C ALA A 104 5.63 -10.00 -12.65
N VAL A 105 6.79 -9.93 -11.98
CA VAL A 105 6.87 -9.57 -10.54
C VAL A 105 6.15 -8.27 -10.25
N ASP A 106 6.37 -7.25 -11.08
CA ASP A 106 5.82 -5.90 -10.93
C ASP A 106 4.55 -5.67 -11.79
N CYS A 107 4.12 -6.68 -12.56
CA CYS A 107 2.92 -6.59 -13.38
C CYS A 107 1.76 -7.27 -12.65
N PHE A 108 1.05 -6.50 -11.84
CA PHE A 108 -0.24 -6.91 -11.28
C PHE A 108 -1.30 -5.88 -11.65
N GLU A 109 -2.55 -6.33 -11.75
CA GLU A 109 -3.68 -5.44 -11.94
C GLU A 109 -3.80 -4.55 -10.70
N VAL A 110 -3.74 -3.24 -10.95
CA VAL A 110 -4.02 -2.23 -9.94
C VAL A 110 -5.47 -1.81 -10.02
N SER A 111 -6.02 -1.32 -8.91
CA SER A 111 -7.43 -0.89 -8.89
C SER A 111 -7.72 0.21 -9.92
N GLU A 112 -8.97 0.27 -10.41
CA GLU A 112 -9.40 1.37 -11.28
C GLU A 112 -9.19 2.74 -10.61
N GLN A 113 -9.38 2.81 -9.29
CA GLN A 113 -9.23 4.05 -8.52
C GLN A 113 -7.78 4.53 -8.55
N PHE A 114 -6.81 3.64 -8.44
CA PHE A 114 -5.39 3.98 -8.55
C PHE A 114 -5.02 4.54 -9.93
N LEU A 115 -5.73 4.13 -11.00
CA LEU A 115 -5.51 4.61 -12.37
C LEU A 115 -6.24 5.90 -12.72
N LYS A 116 -7.29 6.27 -11.97
CA LYS A 116 -8.07 7.49 -12.20
C LYS A 116 -7.32 8.74 -11.72
N GLY A 117 -7.42 9.84 -12.45
CA GLY A 117 -6.84 11.13 -12.05
C GLY A 117 -5.58 11.52 -12.81
N LYS A 118 -4.99 12.65 -12.44
CA LYS A 118 -3.93 13.32 -13.22
C LYS A 118 -2.57 12.64 -13.06
N HIS A 119 -2.28 12.14 -11.86
CA HIS A 119 -0.92 11.71 -11.48
C HIS A 119 -0.71 10.19 -11.51
N ALA A 120 -1.48 9.48 -12.35
CA ALA A 120 -1.43 8.01 -12.44
C ALA A 120 -0.04 7.45 -12.75
N GLN A 121 0.71 8.13 -13.62
CA GLN A 121 2.07 7.72 -13.95
C GLN A 121 3.03 7.87 -12.76
N ILE A 122 2.94 8.97 -12.01
CA ILE A 122 3.76 9.22 -10.82
C ILE A 122 3.42 8.20 -9.73
N ARG A 123 2.14 7.89 -9.53
CA ARG A 123 1.70 6.83 -8.62
C ARG A 123 2.29 5.47 -8.99
N ARG A 124 2.27 5.09 -10.27
CA ARG A 124 2.90 3.83 -10.73
C ARG A 124 4.39 3.81 -10.43
N GLU A 125 5.10 4.90 -10.72
CA GLU A 125 6.53 5.00 -10.43
C GLU A 125 6.84 4.93 -8.93
N TYR A 126 6.00 5.58 -8.12
CA TYR A 126 6.12 5.56 -6.66
C TYR A 126 5.84 4.18 -6.09
N LEU A 127 4.73 3.55 -6.47
CA LEU A 127 4.37 2.18 -6.07
C LEU A 127 5.47 1.18 -6.45
N ASN A 128 5.96 1.24 -7.69
CA ASN A 128 7.03 0.35 -8.14
C ASN A 128 8.32 0.52 -7.31
N ALA A 129 8.67 1.75 -6.95
CA ALA A 129 9.83 2.00 -6.08
C ALA A 129 9.63 1.39 -4.69
N LEU A 130 8.44 1.56 -4.09
CA LEU A 130 8.11 0.99 -2.79
C LEU A 130 8.14 -0.55 -2.80
N LEU A 131 7.54 -1.19 -3.80
CA LEU A 131 7.47 -2.66 -3.88
C LEU A 131 8.83 -3.31 -4.11
N ARG A 132 9.70 -2.64 -4.88
CA ARG A 132 11.11 -3.03 -5.07
C ARG A 132 12.02 -2.68 -3.89
N SER A 133 11.47 -2.11 -2.83
CA SER A 133 12.22 -1.67 -1.66
C SER A 133 13.35 -0.68 -1.97
N ASP A 134 13.13 0.17 -2.98
CA ASP A 134 14.07 1.21 -3.43
C ASP A 134 13.69 2.56 -2.80
N THR A 135 14.12 2.75 -1.54
CA THR A 135 13.85 3.97 -0.75
C THR A 135 14.31 5.23 -1.48
N LEU A 136 15.47 5.18 -2.13
CA LEU A 136 16.05 6.34 -2.81
C LEU A 136 15.23 6.75 -4.01
N ARG A 137 14.76 5.78 -4.81
CA ARG A 137 13.86 6.05 -5.92
C ARG A 137 12.51 6.56 -5.46
N ALA A 138 11.95 5.99 -4.39
CA ALA A 138 10.68 6.45 -3.81
C ALA A 138 10.76 7.92 -3.38
N ILE A 139 11.85 8.33 -2.71
CA ILE A 139 12.12 9.74 -2.37
C ILE A 139 12.17 10.60 -3.64
N ARG A 140 12.98 10.21 -4.64
CA ARG A 140 13.17 10.99 -5.87
C ARG A 140 11.87 11.21 -6.64
N VAL A 141 11.00 10.20 -6.73
CA VAL A 141 9.71 10.32 -7.43
C VAL A 141 8.87 11.44 -6.81
N ILE A 142 8.76 11.47 -5.48
CA ILE A 142 7.97 12.48 -4.75
C ILE A 142 8.64 13.87 -4.77
N GLU A 143 9.97 13.93 -4.67
CA GLU A 143 10.71 15.20 -4.79
C GLU A 143 10.64 15.80 -6.20
N ASN A 144 10.66 14.97 -7.23
CA ASN A 144 10.46 15.40 -8.62
C ASN A 144 9.04 15.90 -8.84
N ALA A 145 8.02 15.24 -8.25
CA ALA A 145 6.64 15.72 -8.29
C ALA A 145 6.54 17.13 -7.69
N LYS A 146 7.11 17.35 -6.50
CA LYS A 146 7.19 18.67 -5.86
C LYS A 146 7.93 19.69 -6.74
N SER A 147 9.10 19.33 -7.26
CA SER A 147 9.94 20.22 -8.08
C SER A 147 9.31 20.58 -9.42
N SER A 148 8.40 19.74 -9.92
CA SER A 148 7.62 19.99 -11.13
C SER A 148 6.40 20.90 -10.90
N GLY A 149 6.21 21.39 -9.68
CA GLY A 149 5.14 22.34 -9.33
C GLY A 149 3.82 21.69 -8.92
N ILE A 150 3.78 20.38 -8.68
CA ILE A 150 2.59 19.72 -8.11
C ILE A 150 2.42 20.19 -6.66
N SER A 151 1.20 20.59 -6.30
CA SER A 151 0.90 21.15 -4.99
C SER A 151 1.05 20.10 -3.88
N LEU A 152 1.24 20.54 -2.63
CA LEU A 152 1.39 19.63 -1.50
C LEU A 152 0.12 18.79 -1.31
N GLU A 153 -1.04 19.41 -1.50
CA GLU A 153 -2.36 18.79 -1.45
C GLU A 153 -2.49 17.68 -2.50
N GLU A 154 -2.11 17.95 -3.77
CA GLU A 154 -2.14 16.94 -4.84
C GLU A 154 -1.14 15.79 -4.55
N ILE A 155 0.03 16.09 -3.97
CA ILE A 155 0.99 15.06 -3.56
C ILE A 155 0.40 14.17 -2.46
N TYR A 156 -0.23 14.76 -1.43
CA TYR A 156 -0.77 14.02 -0.30
C TYR A 156 -2.01 13.21 -0.69
N GLU A 157 -2.97 13.83 -1.39
CA GLU A 157 -4.28 13.23 -1.66
C GLU A 157 -4.32 12.41 -2.95
N ASP A 158 -3.77 12.90 -4.07
CA ASP A 158 -3.84 12.21 -5.37
C ASP A 158 -2.65 11.26 -5.60
N ILE A 159 -1.50 11.47 -4.96
CA ILE A 159 -0.32 10.59 -5.16
C ILE A 159 -0.16 9.62 -3.99
N ILE A 160 0.12 10.14 -2.79
CA ILE A 160 0.48 9.32 -1.63
C ILE A 160 -0.72 8.52 -1.13
N ALA A 161 -1.85 9.16 -0.84
CA ALA A 161 -3.02 8.47 -0.29
C ALA A 161 -3.53 7.36 -1.23
N LEU A 162 -3.69 7.66 -2.52
CA LEU A 162 -4.11 6.65 -3.51
C LEU A 162 -3.09 5.52 -3.69
N THR A 163 -1.79 5.80 -3.60
CA THR A 163 -0.77 4.73 -3.64
C THR A 163 -0.85 3.84 -2.40
N MET A 164 -1.05 4.42 -1.22
CA MET A 164 -1.16 3.64 0.02
C MET A 164 -2.47 2.86 0.11
N TYR A 165 -3.56 3.35 -0.49
CA TYR A 165 -4.76 2.54 -0.68
C TYR A 165 -4.49 1.33 -1.55
N GLU A 166 -3.75 1.49 -2.65
CA GLU A 166 -3.36 0.37 -3.51
C GLU A 166 -2.46 -0.63 -2.77
N VAL A 167 -1.48 -0.16 -2.01
CA VAL A 167 -0.66 -1.03 -1.13
C VAL A 167 -1.55 -1.86 -0.19
N GLY A 168 -2.56 -1.23 0.41
CA GLY A 168 -3.54 -1.91 1.25
C GLY A 168 -4.33 -2.98 0.51
N GLU A 169 -4.79 -2.70 -0.71
CA GLU A 169 -5.52 -3.68 -1.55
C GLU A 169 -4.62 -4.84 -2.00
N LEU A 170 -3.37 -4.57 -2.38
CA LEU A 170 -2.40 -5.61 -2.73
C LEU A 170 -2.10 -6.52 -1.53
N TRP A 171 -2.03 -5.96 -0.32
CA TRP A 171 -1.88 -6.76 0.88
C TRP A 171 -3.14 -7.58 1.16
N HIS A 172 -4.32 -6.97 1.12
CA HIS A 172 -5.60 -7.65 1.34
C HIS A 172 -5.84 -8.81 0.36
N THR A 173 -5.35 -8.68 -0.88
CA THR A 173 -5.47 -9.71 -1.94
C THR A 173 -4.29 -10.68 -1.99
N ASN A 174 -3.40 -10.67 -0.98
CA ASN A 174 -2.18 -11.50 -0.88
C ASN A 174 -1.22 -11.35 -2.07
N LYS A 175 -1.20 -10.19 -2.73
CA LYS A 175 -0.20 -9.86 -3.76
C LYS A 175 1.11 -9.37 -3.16
N ILE A 176 1.06 -8.79 -1.96
CA ILE A 176 2.23 -8.45 -1.16
C ILE A 176 2.07 -8.98 0.26
N SER A 177 3.18 -9.30 0.89
CA SER A 177 3.25 -9.76 2.28
C SER A 177 3.20 -8.58 3.27
N VAL A 178 3.00 -8.89 4.55
CA VAL A 178 2.90 -7.87 5.61
C VAL A 178 4.21 -7.08 5.81
N ASP A 179 5.37 -7.70 5.62
CA ASP A 179 6.66 -7.01 5.70
C ASP A 179 6.83 -5.99 4.57
N LYS A 180 6.29 -6.29 3.38
CA LYS A 180 6.26 -5.34 2.26
C LYS A 180 5.31 -4.18 2.52
N GLU A 181 4.12 -4.43 3.06
CA GLU A 181 3.21 -3.36 3.51
C GLU A 181 3.90 -2.46 4.55
N HIS A 182 4.49 -3.05 5.59
CA HIS A 182 5.20 -2.29 6.64
C HIS A 182 6.36 -1.46 6.07
N TYR A 183 7.11 -2.00 5.10
CA TYR A 183 8.15 -1.26 4.40
C TYR A 183 7.57 -0.06 3.63
N CYS A 184 6.47 -0.25 2.89
CA CYS A 184 5.80 0.81 2.14
C CYS A 184 5.31 1.92 3.07
N THR A 185 4.65 1.54 4.17
CA THR A 185 4.13 2.46 5.18
C THR A 185 5.26 3.23 5.86
N SER A 186 6.32 2.55 6.31
CA SER A 186 7.47 3.19 6.98
C SER A 186 8.23 4.15 6.06
N THR A 187 8.46 3.75 4.82
CA THR A 187 9.12 4.58 3.81
C THR A 187 8.29 5.82 3.49
N THR A 188 6.98 5.67 3.33
CA THR A 188 6.07 6.78 3.08
C THR A 188 6.02 7.74 4.26
N GLN A 189 5.96 7.24 5.50
CA GLN A 189 6.01 8.09 6.70
C GLN A 189 7.30 8.92 6.79
N MET A 190 8.44 8.34 6.42
CA MET A 190 9.71 9.07 6.32
C MET A 190 9.66 10.14 5.23
N ILE A 191 9.06 9.84 4.07
CA ILE A 191 8.90 10.80 2.96
C ILE A 191 8.00 11.98 3.38
N LEU A 192 6.90 11.74 4.09
CA LEU A 192 6.03 12.81 4.63
C LEU A 192 6.83 13.78 5.51
N SER A 193 7.70 13.27 6.39
CA SER A 193 8.55 14.12 7.25
C SER A 193 9.48 15.05 6.47
N ARG A 194 9.81 14.75 5.21
CA ARG A 194 10.66 15.61 4.36
C ARG A 194 9.94 16.90 3.95
N PHE A 195 8.62 16.97 4.08
CA PHE A 195 7.83 18.18 3.80
C PHE A 195 7.75 19.15 4.97
N TYR A 196 8.18 18.77 6.17
CA TYR A 196 8.10 19.62 7.36
C TYR A 196 8.73 21.01 7.22
N PRO A 197 9.89 21.19 6.55
CA PRO A 197 10.41 22.54 6.29
C PRO A 197 9.47 23.43 5.48
N THR A 198 8.60 22.86 4.64
CA THR A 198 7.59 23.60 3.88
C THR A 198 6.29 23.75 4.67
N ILE A 199 5.87 22.70 5.38
CA ILE A 199 4.64 22.70 6.19
C ILE A 199 4.71 23.74 7.32
N PHE A 200 5.80 23.76 8.08
CA PHE A 200 6.00 24.67 9.22
C PHE A 200 6.64 26.01 8.83
N ALA A 201 6.63 26.38 7.54
CA ALA A 201 7.19 27.64 7.08
C ALA A 201 6.29 28.86 7.39
N HIS A 202 5.01 28.62 7.66
CA HIS A 202 4.02 29.66 7.90
C HIS A 202 3.89 29.97 9.39
N LEU A 203 3.58 31.24 9.72
CA LEU A 203 3.27 31.62 11.10
C LEU A 203 1.89 31.07 11.49
N PRO A 204 1.74 30.44 12.67
CA PRO A 204 0.46 29.89 13.10
C PRO A 204 -0.61 30.99 13.20
N THR A 205 -1.78 30.72 12.66
CA THR A 205 -2.99 31.47 13.02
C THR A 205 -3.46 31.07 14.42
N GLN A 206 -4.27 31.88 15.10
CA GLN A 206 -4.87 31.51 16.40
C GLN A 206 -5.92 30.38 16.30
N ARG A 207 -5.86 29.56 15.24
CA ARG A 207 -6.80 28.48 14.94
C ARG A 207 -6.09 27.16 15.13
N LYS A 208 -6.69 26.29 15.94
CA LYS A 208 -6.11 25.02 16.37
C LYS A 208 -6.95 23.84 15.91
N VAL A 209 -6.30 22.83 15.35
CA VAL A 209 -6.91 21.54 15.03
C VAL A 209 -6.26 20.45 15.88
N LEU A 210 -7.05 19.52 16.40
CA LEU A 210 -6.57 18.31 17.06
C LEU A 210 -6.96 17.10 16.23
N THR A 211 -5.98 16.28 15.86
CA THR A 211 -6.19 15.12 14.99
C THR A 211 -5.68 13.84 15.65
N CYS A 212 -6.47 12.77 15.64
CA CYS A 212 -6.07 11.46 16.20
C CYS A 212 -6.88 10.28 15.65
N CYS A 213 -6.40 9.07 15.93
CA CYS A 213 -7.18 7.83 15.83
C CYS A 213 -7.49 7.29 17.23
N VAL A 214 -8.77 7.05 17.52
CA VAL A 214 -9.24 6.65 18.86
C VAL A 214 -9.27 5.14 19.05
N GLY A 215 -9.15 4.71 20.31
CA GLY A 215 -9.24 3.30 20.69
C GLY A 215 -7.95 2.53 20.46
N SER A 216 -7.97 1.50 19.62
CA SER A 216 -6.81 0.68 19.28
C SER A 216 -6.50 0.69 17.77
N GLU A 217 -7.03 1.70 17.06
CA GLU A 217 -6.75 1.92 15.65
C GLU A 217 -5.31 2.40 15.46
N LEU A 218 -4.53 1.63 14.70
CA LEU A 218 -3.10 1.88 14.41
C LEU A 218 -2.88 2.60 13.07
N HIS A 219 -3.89 2.68 12.21
CA HIS A 219 -3.76 3.27 10.88
C HIS A 219 -3.82 4.80 10.93
N GLU A 220 -2.69 5.41 11.28
CA GLU A 220 -2.59 6.83 11.61
C GLU A 220 -2.28 7.76 10.43
N MET A 221 -1.77 7.22 9.31
CA MET A 221 -1.22 8.02 8.20
C MET A 221 -2.21 9.02 7.62
N GLY A 222 -3.49 8.66 7.51
CA GLY A 222 -4.54 9.58 7.05
C GLY A 222 -4.72 10.79 7.96
N GLY A 223 -4.75 10.55 9.28
CA GLY A 223 -4.82 11.63 10.28
C GLY A 223 -3.56 12.51 10.27
N ARG A 224 -2.38 11.90 10.07
CA ARG A 224 -1.14 12.65 9.89
C ARG A 224 -1.18 13.57 8.68
N MET A 225 -1.64 13.07 7.53
CA MET A 225 -1.78 13.88 6.31
C MET A 225 -2.75 15.05 6.50
N VAL A 226 -3.87 14.83 7.21
CA VAL A 226 -4.80 15.91 7.57
C VAL A 226 -4.09 16.97 8.42
N SER A 227 -3.39 16.55 9.47
CA SER A 227 -2.63 17.45 10.35
C SER A 227 -1.59 18.28 9.57
N ASP A 228 -0.78 17.63 8.73
CA ASP A 228 0.24 18.28 7.91
C ASP A 228 -0.36 19.34 6.98
N LEU A 229 -1.51 19.05 6.36
CA LEU A 229 -2.17 20.00 5.47
C LEU A 229 -2.82 21.15 6.24
N PHE A 230 -3.42 20.90 7.40
CA PHE A 230 -3.92 21.98 8.26
C PHE A 230 -2.79 22.94 8.66
N GLU A 231 -1.64 22.41 9.06
CA GLU A 231 -0.45 23.19 9.38
C GLU A 231 0.06 23.98 8.17
N TYR A 232 0.10 23.35 6.99
CA TYR A 232 0.43 24.02 5.74
C TYR A 232 -0.51 25.19 5.40
N HIS A 233 -1.79 25.09 5.77
CA HIS A 233 -2.79 26.16 5.64
C HIS A 233 -2.79 27.16 6.82
N GLY A 234 -1.79 27.09 7.70
CA GLY A 234 -1.52 28.03 8.78
C GLY A 234 -2.37 27.79 10.04
N TRP A 235 -3.00 26.64 10.20
CA TRP A 235 -3.53 26.23 11.50
C TRP A 235 -2.41 25.71 12.40
N GLU A 236 -2.56 25.83 13.71
CA GLU A 236 -1.72 25.09 14.65
C GLU A 236 -2.29 23.67 14.79
N SER A 237 -1.54 22.66 14.35
CA SER A 237 -1.98 21.28 14.38
C SER A 237 -1.42 20.51 15.57
N ILE A 238 -2.32 19.92 16.37
CA ILE A 238 -2.01 18.99 17.45
C ILE A 238 -2.32 17.57 16.96
N TYR A 239 -1.29 16.86 16.51
CA TYR A 239 -1.40 15.47 16.08
C TYR A 239 -1.02 14.50 17.21
N LEU A 240 -1.98 13.67 17.64
CA LEU A 240 -1.79 12.75 18.76
C LEU A 240 -1.54 11.29 18.33
N GLY A 241 -1.49 11.02 17.04
CA GLY A 241 -1.21 9.69 16.50
C GLY A 241 -2.35 8.67 16.65
N SER A 242 -1.96 7.41 16.66
CA SER A 242 -2.84 6.24 16.79
C SER A 242 -3.19 5.82 18.22
N ALA A 243 -4.19 4.95 18.35
CA ALA A 243 -4.53 4.20 19.55
C ALA A 243 -4.74 5.08 20.80
N LEU A 244 -5.38 6.24 20.63
CA LEU A 244 -5.61 7.18 21.72
C LEU A 244 -6.87 6.80 22.53
N PRO A 245 -6.77 6.53 23.84
CA PRO A 245 -7.95 6.33 24.68
C PRO A 245 -8.82 7.59 24.74
N ILE A 246 -10.15 7.41 24.85
CA ILE A 246 -11.10 8.53 24.91
C ILE A 246 -10.79 9.47 26.10
N SER A 247 -10.40 8.92 27.25
CA SER A 247 -10.01 9.73 28.42
C SER A 247 -8.82 10.65 28.13
N SER A 248 -7.78 10.13 27.47
CA SER A 248 -6.61 10.91 27.06
C SER A 248 -6.97 11.97 26.01
N LEU A 249 -7.86 11.64 25.08
CA LEU A 249 -8.40 12.61 24.11
C LEU A 249 -9.11 13.77 24.82
N LEU A 250 -9.99 13.49 25.79
CA LEU A 250 -10.69 14.53 26.55
C LEU A 250 -9.73 15.40 27.36
N ASN A 251 -8.64 14.84 27.88
CA ASN A 251 -7.61 15.60 28.56
C ASN A 251 -6.85 16.54 27.60
N ALA A 252 -6.49 16.04 26.42
CA ALA A 252 -5.81 16.85 25.40
C ALA A 252 -6.71 17.99 24.88
N ILE A 253 -8.02 17.75 24.77
CA ILE A 253 -8.98 18.81 24.41
C ILE A 253 -9.01 19.92 25.46
N GLU A 254 -9.01 19.57 26.75
CA GLU A 254 -8.97 20.55 27.85
C GLU A 254 -7.69 21.38 27.85
N GLU A 255 -6.55 20.73 27.59
CA GLU A 255 -5.22 21.36 27.56
C GLU A 255 -5.05 22.31 26.37
N HIS A 256 -5.33 21.82 25.15
CA HIS A 256 -5.03 22.55 23.92
C HIS A 256 -6.15 23.47 23.45
N LYS A 257 -7.39 23.24 23.92
CA LYS A 257 -8.59 24.01 23.55
C LYS A 257 -8.72 24.19 22.02
N PRO A 258 -8.76 23.11 21.24
CA PRO A 258 -8.81 23.19 19.79
C PRO A 258 -10.13 23.82 19.31
N ASN A 259 -10.10 24.49 18.15
CA ASN A 259 -11.31 24.95 17.48
C ASN A 259 -12.01 23.79 16.74
N LEU A 260 -11.21 22.85 16.23
CA LEU A 260 -11.65 21.69 15.47
C LEU A 260 -10.99 20.41 15.99
N ILE A 261 -11.77 19.35 16.12
CA ILE A 261 -11.27 17.98 16.32
C ILE A 261 -11.55 17.18 15.06
N ALA A 262 -10.55 16.48 14.52
CA ALA A 262 -10.68 15.60 13.37
C ALA A 262 -10.32 14.16 13.77
N LEU A 263 -11.31 13.25 13.74
CA LEU A 263 -11.10 11.83 14.05
C LEU A 263 -10.97 11.02 12.77
N SER A 264 -9.87 10.27 12.63
CA SER A 264 -9.62 9.40 11.48
C SER A 264 -9.88 7.94 11.84
N VAL A 265 -10.64 7.22 11.00
CA VAL A 265 -10.91 5.79 11.15
C VAL A 265 -10.70 5.06 9.83
N THR A 266 -9.81 4.06 9.83
CA THR A 266 -9.49 3.29 8.62
C THR A 266 -10.20 1.95 8.62
N MET A 267 -10.21 1.26 9.76
CA MET A 267 -10.78 -0.08 9.88
C MET A 267 -12.19 -0.04 10.50
N PRO A 268 -13.20 -0.67 9.85
CA PRO A 268 -14.60 -0.59 10.29
C PRO A 268 -14.88 -1.01 11.74
N GLN A 269 -14.12 -1.96 12.30
CA GLN A 269 -14.29 -2.40 13.69
C GLN A 269 -14.08 -1.30 14.73
N PHE A 270 -13.41 -0.19 14.36
CA PHE A 270 -13.21 0.96 15.27
C PHE A 270 -14.28 2.06 15.12
N LEU A 271 -15.28 1.88 14.25
CA LEU A 271 -16.38 2.85 14.12
C LEU A 271 -17.16 2.99 15.43
N GLU A 272 -17.40 1.91 16.18
CA GLU A 272 -18.13 1.99 17.45
C GLU A 272 -17.39 2.82 18.51
N VAL A 273 -16.08 2.62 18.66
CA VAL A 273 -15.28 3.41 19.61
C VAL A 273 -15.15 4.86 19.18
N CYS A 274 -15.08 5.12 17.86
CA CYS A 274 -15.11 6.47 17.32
C CYS A 274 -16.46 7.16 17.60
N TYR A 275 -17.58 6.48 17.39
CA TYR A 275 -18.90 7.00 17.75
C TYR A 275 -18.97 7.38 19.24
N LYS A 276 -18.52 6.51 20.14
CA LYS A 276 -18.46 6.82 21.59
C LYS A 276 -17.60 8.04 21.89
N ALA A 277 -16.48 8.21 21.19
CA ALA A 277 -15.65 9.40 21.30
C ALA A 277 -16.41 10.67 20.85
N THR A 278 -17.13 10.61 19.72
CA THR A 278 -17.92 11.76 19.24
C THR A 278 -19.00 12.20 20.23
N VAL A 279 -19.71 11.25 20.83
CA VAL A 279 -20.72 11.51 21.88
C VAL A 279 -20.07 12.16 23.09
N ALA A 280 -18.98 11.58 23.62
CA ALA A 280 -18.30 12.11 24.80
C ALA A 280 -17.73 13.53 24.59
N ILE A 281 -17.22 13.82 23.38
CA ILE A 281 -16.73 15.15 23.01
C ILE A 281 -17.88 16.16 23.02
N LYS A 282 -18.98 15.87 22.32
CA LYS A 282 -20.10 16.81 22.21
C LYS A 282 -20.86 17.00 23.53
N GLU A 283 -20.91 15.99 24.39
CA GLU A 283 -21.49 16.13 25.74
C GLU A 283 -20.68 17.11 26.61
N LYS A 284 -19.34 17.06 26.54
CA LYS A 284 -18.46 17.88 27.40
C LYS A 284 -18.11 19.24 26.77
N TYR A 285 -18.01 19.30 25.44
CA TYR A 285 -17.56 20.46 24.67
C TYR A 285 -18.47 20.71 23.46
N PRO A 286 -19.76 21.06 23.66
CA PRO A 286 -20.74 21.16 22.58
C PRO A 286 -20.37 22.19 21.50
N GLN A 287 -19.60 23.22 21.86
CA GLN A 287 -19.17 24.29 20.96
C GLN A 287 -17.97 23.94 20.06
N ILE A 288 -17.21 22.89 20.36
CA ILE A 288 -16.04 22.52 19.54
C ILE A 288 -16.54 21.86 18.25
N LEU A 289 -15.98 22.29 17.11
CA LEU A 289 -16.25 21.67 15.82
C LEU A 289 -15.65 20.26 15.79
N LEU A 290 -16.39 19.31 15.25
CA LEU A 290 -16.04 17.90 15.23
C LEU A 290 -16.24 17.33 13.83
N ALA A 291 -15.13 16.90 13.24
CA ALA A 291 -15.10 16.22 11.96
C ALA A 291 -14.72 14.75 12.13
N VAL A 292 -15.24 13.92 11.24
CA VAL A 292 -14.83 12.52 11.10
C VAL A 292 -14.42 12.24 9.67
N GLY A 293 -13.48 11.31 9.48
CA GLY A 293 -13.01 10.91 8.16
C GLY A 293 -12.28 9.56 8.18
N GLY A 294 -11.75 9.18 7.03
CA GLY A 294 -11.02 7.92 6.85
C GLY A 294 -11.81 6.83 6.12
N ARG A 295 -11.09 5.77 5.74
CA ARG A 295 -11.57 4.74 4.80
C ARG A 295 -12.82 4.00 5.29
N ALA A 296 -12.96 3.82 6.60
CA ALA A 296 -14.07 3.07 7.19
C ALA A 296 -15.45 3.70 6.92
N PHE A 297 -15.51 5.02 6.68
CA PHE A 297 -16.77 5.69 6.40
C PHE A 297 -17.25 5.47 4.97
N LYS A 298 -16.34 5.24 4.01
CA LYS A 298 -16.67 4.97 2.59
C LYS A 298 -17.39 3.63 2.40
N THR A 299 -17.13 2.67 3.27
CA THR A 299 -17.73 1.33 3.22
C THR A 299 -19.04 1.22 4.01
N SER A 300 -19.55 2.34 4.53
CA SER A 300 -20.78 2.39 5.36
C SER A 300 -21.94 3.06 4.62
N ASP A 301 -23.18 2.80 5.05
CA ASP A 301 -24.39 3.48 4.56
C ASP A 301 -24.53 4.92 5.12
N SER A 302 -23.48 5.74 4.93
CA SER A 302 -23.39 7.10 5.47
C SER A 302 -23.62 7.16 6.99
N ILE A 303 -23.00 6.25 7.75
CA ILE A 303 -23.26 6.10 9.19
C ILE A 303 -23.00 7.40 9.98
N HIS A 304 -22.05 8.22 9.52
CA HIS A 304 -21.70 9.52 10.07
C HIS A 304 -22.90 10.49 10.17
N LYS A 305 -23.92 10.35 9.31
CA LYS A 305 -25.14 11.19 9.36
C LYS A 305 -25.98 10.99 10.63
N ARG A 306 -25.76 9.87 11.33
CA ARG A 306 -26.46 9.54 12.59
C ARG A 306 -25.63 9.93 13.82
N TRP A 307 -24.44 10.50 13.63
CA TRP A 307 -23.50 10.80 14.69
C TRP A 307 -23.54 12.28 15.06
N PRO A 308 -23.17 12.65 16.29
CA PRO A 308 -23.09 14.04 16.71
C PRO A 308 -21.80 14.69 16.18
N VAL A 309 -21.71 14.87 14.86
CA VAL A 309 -20.55 15.46 14.15
C VAL A 309 -21.02 16.62 13.28
N ASP A 310 -20.15 17.61 13.06
CA ASP A 310 -20.48 18.78 12.25
C ASP A 310 -20.22 18.53 10.76
N ILE A 311 -19.21 17.72 10.43
CA ILE A 311 -18.91 17.36 9.04
C ILE A 311 -18.24 15.99 8.90
N TYR A 312 -18.47 15.36 7.76
CA TYR A 312 -17.68 14.26 7.22
C TYR A 312 -17.09 14.71 5.88
N THR A 313 -15.79 14.46 5.69
CA THR A 313 -15.14 14.68 4.39
C THR A 313 -14.31 13.47 3.99
N GLU A 314 -14.11 13.31 2.68
CA GLU A 314 -13.20 12.30 2.15
C GLU A 314 -11.79 12.85 1.98
N LEU A 315 -11.69 14.15 1.69
CA LEU A 315 -10.44 14.87 1.45
C LEU A 315 -10.15 15.82 2.62
N ALA A 316 -8.87 15.99 2.92
CA ALA A 316 -8.39 16.97 3.87
C ALA A 316 -8.58 18.39 3.33
N THR A 317 -8.41 18.60 2.02
CA THR A 317 -8.65 19.88 1.35
C THR A 317 -10.08 20.39 1.52
N GLU A 318 -11.07 19.49 1.41
CA GLU A 318 -12.47 19.80 1.69
C GLU A 318 -12.70 20.19 3.15
N LEU A 319 -12.07 19.46 4.07
CA LEU A 319 -12.16 19.72 5.51
C LEU A 319 -11.56 21.08 5.87
N ILE A 320 -10.39 21.40 5.32
CA ILE A 320 -9.69 22.67 5.55
C ILE A 320 -10.53 23.84 5.03
N LYS A 321 -11.08 23.72 3.82
CA LYS A 321 -11.95 24.76 3.25
C LYS A 321 -13.17 25.03 4.15
N TRP A 322 -13.85 23.97 4.59
CA TRP A 322 -14.97 24.10 5.50
C TRP A 322 -14.55 24.70 6.85
N ALA A 323 -13.42 24.28 7.39
CA ALA A 323 -12.92 24.78 8.67
C ALA A 323 -12.55 26.27 8.61
N ASP A 324 -11.97 26.73 7.49
CA ASP A 324 -11.66 28.14 7.25
C ASP A 324 -12.91 29.03 7.20
N GLU A 325 -14.04 28.49 6.72
CA GLU A 325 -15.34 29.20 6.71
C GLU A 325 -15.97 29.25 8.12
N MET A 326 -15.85 28.17 8.90
CA MET A 326 -16.45 28.07 10.23
C MET A 326 -15.62 28.75 11.33
N VAL A 327 -14.31 28.90 11.11
CA VAL A 327 -13.38 29.54 12.04
C VAL A 327 -12.62 30.65 11.29
N PRO A 328 -13.24 31.84 11.13
CA PRO A 328 -12.61 32.97 10.46
C PRO A 328 -11.31 33.39 11.14
N LYS A 329 -10.36 33.92 10.36
CA LYS A 329 -9.14 34.53 10.89
C LYS A 329 -9.51 35.76 11.72
N VAL A 330 -9.02 35.80 12.96
CA VAL A 330 -9.16 36.95 13.88
C VAL A 330 -8.23 38.07 13.46
#